data_AF-A0A444X6K3-F1
#
_entry.id   AF-A0A444X6K3-F1
#
_cell.length_a   1.000
_cell.length_b   1.000
_cell.length_c   1.000
_cell.angle_alpha   90.00
_cell.angle_beta   90.00
_cell.angle_gamma   90.00
#
_symmetry.space_group_name_H-M   'P 1'
#
loop_
_entity.id
_entity.type
_entity.pdbx_description
1 polymer ?
#
loop_
_entity_poly.entity_id
_entity_poly.type
_entity_poly.pdbx_seq_one_letter_code
_entity_poly.pdbx_strand_id
1 'polypeptide(L)'
;MFENDLIEGKVYVFSNFLIEESSGIYLLTTHVCRITFKKESRIVNTIDDRNIPKNHFNFLDHTDILRQTNEKSNLFDVIGLLTGKGELMSWSKAGKNGHYIVVDLHDLQSNVITLCVMHAKMGVSNTTYNSVLMINADLEKG
;
A
#
# COMPACT_ATOMS: atom_id res chain seq x y z
N MET A 1 12.10 -11.23 -11.65
CA MET A 1 13.03 -12.30 -11.20
C MET A 1 12.54 -12.99 -9.94
N PHE A 2 11.97 -12.27 -8.95
CA PHE A 2 11.47 -12.86 -7.69
C PHE A 2 9.99 -12.60 -7.42
N GLU A 3 9.24 -12.08 -8.40
CA GLU A 3 7.85 -11.64 -8.22
C GLU A 3 6.94 -12.74 -7.67
N ASN A 4 7.13 -13.97 -8.14
CA ASN A 4 6.36 -15.13 -7.67
C ASN A 4 6.94 -15.79 -6.40
N ASP A 5 8.12 -15.37 -5.94
CA ASP A 5 8.81 -15.97 -4.77
C ASP A 5 8.57 -15.15 -3.49
N LEU A 6 8.18 -13.88 -3.64
CA LEU A 6 7.97 -12.95 -2.54
C LEU A 6 6.48 -12.89 -2.18
N ILE A 7 6.17 -13.34 -0.97
CA ILE A 7 4.83 -13.35 -0.42
C ILE A 7 4.77 -12.27 0.67
N GLU A 8 3.80 -11.37 0.58
CA GLU A 8 3.57 -10.33 1.57
C GLU A 8 3.41 -10.93 2.98
N GLY A 9 3.97 -10.24 3.99
CA GLY A 9 3.92 -10.67 5.39
C GLY A 9 4.88 -11.80 5.76
N LYS A 10 5.72 -12.28 4.84
CA LYS A 10 6.82 -13.21 5.12
C LYS A 10 8.15 -12.48 5.28
N VAL A 11 9.06 -13.08 6.06
CA VAL A 11 10.39 -12.53 6.32
C VAL A 11 11.44 -13.32 5.54
N TYR A 12 12.33 -12.60 4.87
CA TYR A 12 13.31 -13.16 3.96
C TYR A 12 14.73 -12.69 4.30
N VAL A 13 15.70 -13.56 4.05
CA VAL A 13 17.12 -13.20 4.04
C VAL A 13 17.56 -13.03 2.60
N PHE A 14 17.91 -11.80 2.21
CA PHE A 14 18.44 -11.50 0.89
C PHE A 14 19.97 -11.41 0.92
N SER A 15 20.61 -11.78 -0.19
CA SER A 15 22.06 -11.56 -0.38
C SER A 15 22.39 -11.16 -1.82
N ASN A 16 23.58 -10.59 -2.01
CA ASN A 16 24.11 -10.20 -3.32
C ASN A 16 23.21 -9.22 -4.11
N PHE A 17 22.53 -8.32 -3.41
CA PHE A 17 21.79 -7.22 -4.02
C PHE A 17 22.66 -5.97 -4.16
N LEU A 18 22.18 -5.00 -4.93
CA LEU A 18 22.80 -3.67 -5.05
C LEU A 18 22.11 -2.70 -4.09
N ILE A 19 22.88 -1.78 -3.52
CA ILE A 19 22.37 -0.63 -2.76
C ILE A 19 22.61 0.61 -3.63
N GLU A 20 21.56 1.38 -3.86
CA GLU A 20 21.58 2.59 -4.66
C GLU A 20 20.94 3.75 -3.90
N GLU A 21 21.21 4.99 -4.30
CA GLU A 21 20.50 6.14 -3.76
C GLU A 21 19.03 6.14 -4.21
N SER A 22 18.13 6.41 -3.27
CA SER A 22 16.72 6.63 -3.54
C SER A 22 16.55 7.93 -4.31
N SER A 23 16.31 7.82 -5.62
CA SER A 23 16.05 8.97 -6.49
C SER A 23 14.70 8.83 -7.22
N GLY A 24 14.06 9.96 -7.52
CA GLY A 24 12.78 10.04 -8.23
C GLY A 24 11.71 10.85 -7.51
N ILE A 25 10.57 11.02 -8.18
CA ILE A 25 9.40 11.77 -7.66
C ILE A 25 8.36 10.88 -6.97
N TYR A 26 8.56 9.55 -6.94
CA TYR A 26 7.68 8.59 -6.28
C TYR A 26 8.53 7.70 -5.35
N LEU A 27 8.88 8.24 -4.18
CA LEU A 27 9.60 7.49 -3.16
C LEU A 27 8.59 6.84 -2.22
N LEU A 28 8.60 5.50 -2.17
CA LEU A 28 7.72 4.71 -1.30
C LEU A 28 8.16 4.76 0.17
N THR A 29 9.43 5.08 0.42
CA THR A 29 10.00 5.18 1.77
C THR A 29 10.87 6.43 1.87
N THR A 30 11.11 6.88 3.09
CA THR A 30 11.98 8.04 3.38
C THR A 30 13.46 7.68 3.43
N HIS A 31 13.81 6.41 3.22
CA HIS A 31 15.19 5.94 3.35
C HIS A 31 16.04 6.41 2.16
N VAL A 32 17.24 6.91 2.45
CA VAL A 32 18.18 7.49 1.45
C VAL A 32 18.68 6.47 0.43
N CYS A 33 18.59 5.18 0.77
CA CYS A 33 18.98 4.09 -0.12
C CYS A 33 17.82 3.15 -0.46
N ARG A 34 17.88 2.57 -1.65
CA ARG A 34 17.01 1.50 -2.14
C ARG A 34 17.85 0.25 -2.47
N ILE A 35 17.22 -0.91 -2.33
CA ILE A 35 17.78 -2.19 -2.76
C ILE A 35 17.30 -2.50 -4.18
N THR A 36 18.23 -2.91 -5.05
CA THR A 36 17.93 -3.37 -6.41
C THR A 36 18.43 -4.80 -6.59
N PHE A 37 17.54 -5.70 -7.02
CA PHE A 37 17.91 -7.08 -7.33
C PHE A 37 18.59 -7.17 -8.71
N LYS A 38 19.72 -7.87 -8.74
CA LYS A 38 20.49 -8.20 -9.94
C LYS A 38 20.49 -9.70 -10.17
N LYS A 39 21.06 -10.15 -11.29
CA LYS A 39 21.10 -11.56 -11.68
C LYS A 39 21.74 -12.47 -10.61
N GLU A 40 22.69 -11.96 -9.85
CA GLU A 40 23.39 -12.71 -8.80
C GLU A 40 22.72 -12.61 -7.42
N SER A 41 21.65 -11.82 -7.29
CA SER A 41 20.89 -11.69 -6.05
C SER A 41 20.22 -13.01 -5.69
N ARG A 42 20.07 -13.27 -4.39
CA ARG A 42 19.52 -14.53 -3.88
C ARG A 42 18.59 -14.29 -2.71
N ILE A 43 17.52 -15.07 -2.68
CA ILE A 43 16.75 -15.34 -1.46
C ILE A 43 17.43 -16.54 -0.80
N VAL A 44 18.06 -16.32 0.35
CA VAL A 44 18.85 -17.33 1.06
C VAL A 44 17.94 -18.24 1.87
N ASN A 45 16.94 -17.65 2.54
CA ASN A 45 15.97 -18.40 3.32
C ASN A 45 14.70 -17.55 3.60
N THR A 46 13.62 -18.22 3.92
CA THR A 46 12.44 -17.62 4.57
C THR A 46 12.50 -17.97 6.06
N ILE A 47 12.37 -16.97 6.93
CA ILE A 47 12.46 -17.17 8.38
C ILE A 47 11.16 -16.76 9.07
N ASP A 48 10.93 -17.30 10.27
CA ASP A 48 9.89 -16.82 11.19
C ASP A 48 10.56 -16.03 12.31
N ASP A 49 10.87 -14.75 12.04
CA ASP A 49 11.43 -13.85 13.04
C ASP A 49 10.33 -12.95 13.61
N ARG A 50 9.99 -13.20 14.87
CA ARG A 50 8.95 -12.46 15.60
C ARG A 50 9.38 -11.05 16.00
N ASN A 51 10.67 -10.72 15.89
CA ASN A 51 11.18 -9.38 16.20
C ASN A 51 10.99 -8.41 15.04
N ILE A 52 10.77 -8.91 13.82
CA ILE A 52 10.48 -8.06 12.66
C ILE A 52 8.98 -7.76 12.66
N PRO A 53 8.58 -6.48 12.77
CA PRO A 53 7.17 -6.11 12.70
C PRO A 53 6.57 -6.54 11.37
N LYS A 54 5.37 -7.14 11.40
CA LYS A 54 4.66 -7.57 10.18
C LYS A 54 4.37 -6.41 9.23
N ASN A 55 4.04 -5.26 9.82
CA ASN A 55 3.70 -4.05 9.10
C ASN A 55 4.42 -2.86 9.75
N HIS A 56 4.69 -1.84 8.95
CA HIS A 56 5.14 -0.53 9.41
C HIS A 56 4.19 0.51 8.84
N PHE A 57 3.33 1.06 9.70
CA PHE A 57 2.39 2.11 9.33
C PHE A 57 2.68 3.36 10.16
N ASN A 58 2.59 4.51 9.53
CA ASN A 58 2.65 5.82 10.13
C ASN A 58 1.33 6.56 9.88
N PHE A 59 0.28 6.14 10.60
CA PHE A 59 -1.05 6.70 10.46
C PHE A 59 -1.08 8.18 10.86
N LEU A 60 -1.77 8.99 10.07
CA LEU A 60 -2.04 10.40 10.36
C LEU A 60 -3.52 10.61 10.65
N ASP A 61 -3.82 11.63 11.44
CA ASP A 61 -5.20 12.07 11.63
C ASP A 61 -5.79 12.54 10.30
N HIS A 62 -7.08 12.26 10.08
CA HIS A 62 -7.76 12.64 8.83
C HIS A 62 -7.67 14.15 8.58
N THR A 63 -7.79 14.96 9.63
CA THR A 63 -7.69 16.42 9.50
C THR A 63 -6.31 16.89 9.05
N ASP A 64 -5.24 16.20 9.47
CA ASP A 64 -3.87 16.53 9.07
C ASP A 64 -3.63 16.13 7.61
N ILE A 65 -4.16 14.99 7.17
CA ILE A 65 -4.13 14.57 5.76
C ILE A 65 -4.85 15.60 4.87
N LEU A 66 -6.06 15.99 5.25
CA LEU A 66 -6.88 16.94 4.49
C LEU A 66 -6.30 18.37 4.43
N ARG A 67 -5.48 18.76 5.43
CA ARG A 67 -4.81 20.05 5.47
C ARG A 67 -3.55 20.13 4.61
N GLN A 68 -3.06 19.01 4.08
CA GLN A 68 -1.84 19.02 3.27
C GLN A 68 -2.09 19.66 1.91
N THR A 69 -1.42 20.79 1.66
CA THR A 69 -1.51 21.54 0.39
C THR A 69 -0.34 21.25 -0.56
N ASN A 70 0.64 20.46 -0.11
CA ASN A 70 1.84 20.16 -0.89
C ASN A 70 1.58 18.94 -1.78
N GLU A 71 1.41 19.18 -3.08
CA GLU A 71 1.17 18.14 -4.10
C GLU A 71 2.39 17.24 -4.39
N LYS A 72 3.54 17.52 -3.77
CA LYS A 72 4.74 16.69 -3.96
C LYS A 72 4.60 15.39 -3.18
N SER A 73 4.17 14.35 -3.89
CA SER A 73 4.48 12.93 -3.62
C SER A 73 4.31 12.47 -2.17
N ASN A 74 3.24 12.90 -1.51
CA ASN A 74 2.97 12.44 -0.15
C ASN A 74 2.16 11.15 -0.20
N LEU A 75 2.78 10.06 0.28
CA LEU A 75 2.09 8.83 0.61
C LEU A 75 1.66 8.91 2.07
N PHE A 76 0.42 8.54 2.34
CA PHE A 76 -0.15 8.53 3.67
C PHE A 76 -0.65 7.13 4.00
N ASP A 77 -0.37 6.69 5.21
CA ASP A 77 -1.08 5.55 5.79
C ASP A 77 -2.38 6.08 6.40
N VAL A 78 -3.51 5.53 5.94
CA VAL A 78 -4.85 5.94 6.37
C VAL A 78 -5.56 4.76 7.01
N ILE A 79 -6.23 5.00 8.14
CA ILE A 79 -7.06 4.02 8.82
C ILE A 79 -8.35 4.69 9.29
N GLY A 80 -9.47 4.00 9.12
CA GLY A 80 -10.76 4.47 9.61
C GLY A 80 -11.86 3.43 9.43
N LEU A 81 -13.02 3.73 10.00
CA LEU A 81 -14.23 2.95 9.83
C LEU A 81 -14.81 3.21 8.44
N LEU A 82 -14.98 2.16 7.64
CA LEU A 82 -15.67 2.25 6.35
C LEU A 82 -17.15 2.58 6.57
N THR A 83 -17.56 3.80 6.22
CA THR A 83 -18.95 4.28 6.39
C THR A 83 -19.67 4.50 5.06
N GLY A 84 -18.93 4.70 3.98
CA GLY A 84 -19.47 4.91 2.63
C GLY A 84 -18.76 4.05 1.61
N LYS A 85 -19.52 3.52 0.65
CA LYS A 85 -19.00 2.82 -0.53
C LYS A 85 -19.87 3.17 -1.73
N GLY A 86 -19.25 3.80 -2.73
CA GLY A 86 -19.88 4.12 -4.01
C GLY A 86 -19.91 2.94 -4.98
N GLU A 87 -20.43 3.21 -6.17
CA GLU A 87 -20.46 2.26 -7.28
C GLU A 87 -19.10 2.11 -7.97
N LEU A 88 -18.96 1.06 -8.78
CA LEU A 88 -17.77 0.87 -9.62
C LEU A 88 -17.85 1.82 -10.82
N MET A 89 -16.90 2.75 -10.86
CA MET A 89 -16.83 3.78 -11.89
C MET A 89 -15.69 3.46 -12.87
N SER A 90 -15.91 3.72 -14.16
CA SER A 90 -14.88 3.64 -15.19
C SER A 90 -14.20 4.99 -15.38
N TRP A 91 -12.90 4.99 -15.68
CA TRP A 91 -12.15 6.19 -16.06
C TRP A 91 -11.37 5.98 -17.35
N SER A 92 -11.12 7.06 -18.08
CA SER A 92 -10.25 7.10 -19.25
C SER A 92 -9.49 8.42 -19.31
N LYS A 93 -8.16 8.36 -19.36
CA LYS A 93 -7.28 9.53 -19.46
C LYS A 93 -5.99 9.17 -20.19
N ALA A 94 -5.58 9.99 -21.17
CA ALA A 94 -4.34 9.84 -21.92
C ALA A 94 -4.13 8.43 -22.51
N GLY A 95 -5.19 7.84 -23.07
CA GLY A 95 -5.15 6.49 -23.67
C GLY A 95 -5.10 5.33 -22.65
N LYS A 96 -5.10 5.63 -21.35
CA LYS A 96 -5.26 4.64 -20.28
C LYS A 96 -6.70 4.63 -19.81
N ASN A 97 -7.19 3.45 -19.46
CA ASN A 97 -8.50 3.24 -18.87
C ASN A 97 -8.39 2.35 -17.63
N GLY A 98 -9.45 2.35 -16.83
CA GLY A 98 -9.55 1.48 -15.67
C GLY A 98 -10.84 1.69 -14.91
N HIS A 99 -10.90 1.11 -13.72
CA HIS A 99 -12.03 1.27 -12.81
C HIS A 99 -11.58 1.69 -11.42
N TYR A 100 -12.47 2.38 -10.70
CA TYR A 100 -12.28 2.76 -9.30
C TYR A 100 -13.61 2.72 -8.55
N ILE A 101 -13.54 2.61 -7.23
CA ILE A 101 -14.65 2.88 -6.33
C ILE A 101 -14.30 4.07 -5.44
N VAL A 102 -15.32 4.77 -4.97
CA VAL A 102 -15.16 5.80 -3.94
C VAL A 102 -15.56 5.21 -2.60
N VAL A 103 -14.73 5.40 -1.57
CA VAL A 103 -15.03 4.94 -0.20
C VAL A 103 -14.83 6.07 0.79
N ASP A 104 -15.63 6.08 1.85
CA ASP A 104 -15.52 7.02 2.95
C ASP A 104 -15.05 6.30 4.21
N LEU A 105 -14.00 6.84 4.83
CA LEU A 105 -13.48 6.36 6.11
C LEU A 105 -13.70 7.43 7.19
N HIS A 106 -14.30 7.04 8.31
CA HIS A 106 -14.42 7.89 9.51
C HIS A 106 -13.31 7.57 10.50
N ASP A 107 -12.70 8.60 11.07
CA ASP A 107 -11.83 8.43 12.26
C ASP A 107 -12.66 8.39 13.55
N LEU A 108 -11.97 8.26 14.69
CA LEU A 108 -12.60 8.25 16.02
C LEU A 108 -13.26 9.60 16.39
N GLN A 109 -12.93 10.67 15.67
CA GLN A 109 -13.44 12.02 15.88
C GLN A 109 -14.59 12.34 14.90
N SER A 110 -15.05 11.33 14.13
CA SER A 110 -16.07 11.45 13.09
C SER A 110 -15.67 12.34 11.89
N ASN A 111 -14.38 12.61 11.69
CA ASN A 111 -13.90 13.25 10.47
C ASN A 111 -13.89 12.22 9.33
N VAL A 112 -14.29 12.65 8.15
CA VAL A 112 -14.39 11.80 6.97
C VAL A 112 -13.25 12.08 6.01
N ILE A 113 -12.60 11.01 5.54
CA ILE A 113 -11.74 11.06 4.36
C ILE A 113 -12.35 10.21 3.24
N THR A 114 -12.50 10.82 2.06
CA THR A 114 -13.03 10.17 0.86
C THR A 114 -11.87 9.74 -0.02
N LEU A 115 -11.79 8.45 -0.33
CA LEU A 115 -10.71 7.84 -1.10
C LEU A 115 -11.22 7.30 -2.43
N CYS A 116 -10.48 7.57 -3.51
CA CYS A 116 -10.65 6.90 -4.79
C CYS A 116 -9.75 5.67 -4.85
N VAL A 117 -10.34 4.48 -4.77
CA VAL A 117 -9.61 3.21 -4.77
C VAL A 117 -9.57 2.66 -6.20
N MET A 118 -8.40 2.74 -6.83
CA MET A 118 -8.13 2.12 -8.13
C MET A 118 -7.68 0.66 -7.92
N HIS A 119 -8.01 -0.25 -8.84
CA HIS A 119 -7.59 -1.67 -8.84
C HIS A 119 -8.10 -2.49 -7.64
N ALA A 120 -9.43 -2.59 -7.47
CA ALA A 120 -10.04 -3.24 -6.30
C ALA A 120 -10.06 -4.80 -6.38
N LYS A 121 -9.34 -5.47 -5.48
CA LYS A 121 -9.83 -6.72 -4.83
C LYS A 121 -10.25 -6.36 -3.41
N MET A 122 -11.55 -6.26 -3.18
CA MET A 122 -12.12 -5.90 -1.87
C MET A 122 -12.50 -7.19 -1.14
N GLY A 123 -11.74 -7.56 -0.11
CA GLY A 123 -12.12 -8.60 0.84
C GLY A 123 -12.91 -7.98 2.00
N VAL A 124 -14.19 -8.30 2.15
CA VAL A 124 -14.95 -8.00 3.37
C VAL A 124 -15.07 -9.30 4.17
N SER A 125 -14.33 -9.43 5.27
CA SER A 125 -14.56 -10.51 6.24
C SER A 125 -15.40 -9.98 7.39
N ASN A 126 -16.68 -10.36 7.46
CA ASN A 126 -17.49 -10.17 8.65
C ASN A 126 -17.16 -11.28 9.66
N THR A 127 -16.38 -10.96 10.69
CA THR A 127 -16.26 -11.79 11.90
C THR A 127 -16.33 -10.90 13.12
N THR A 128 -17.42 -10.14 13.25
CA THR A 128 -17.84 -9.47 14.49
C THR A 128 -16.90 -8.46 15.19
N TYR A 129 -15.57 -8.45 15.04
CA TYR A 129 -14.66 -7.51 15.72
C TYR A 129 -13.24 -7.41 15.10
N ASN A 130 -13.07 -7.20 13.79
CA ASN A 130 -11.81 -6.69 13.22
C ASN A 130 -12.00 -6.18 11.78
N SER A 131 -11.92 -4.87 11.56
CA SER A 131 -11.82 -4.28 10.22
C SER A 131 -10.35 -4.03 9.91
N VAL A 132 -9.76 -4.81 9.02
CA VAL A 132 -8.42 -4.56 8.46
C VAL A 132 -8.59 -4.20 6.99
N LEU A 133 -8.21 -2.99 6.60
CA LEU A 133 -8.04 -2.61 5.20
C LEU A 133 -6.55 -2.58 4.89
N MET A 134 -6.05 -3.66 4.29
CA MET A 134 -4.74 -3.70 3.63
C MET A 134 -4.99 -3.69 2.12
N ILE A 135 -4.49 -2.68 1.42
CA ILE A 135 -4.58 -2.60 -0.06
C ILE A 135 -3.18 -2.88 -0.60
N ASN A 136 -2.93 -4.13 -0.97
CA ASN A 136 -1.83 -4.51 -1.86
C ASN A 136 -2.45 -5.10 -3.12
N ALA A 137 -2.21 -4.47 -4.28
CA ALA A 137 -2.89 -4.80 -5.53
C ALA A 137 -1.89 -5.24 -6.59
N ASP A 138 -1.72 -6.56 -6.70
CA ASP A 138 -1.17 -7.18 -7.90
C ASP A 138 -2.31 -7.75 -8.76
N LEU A 139 -2.33 -7.40 -10.05
CA LEU A 139 -3.37 -7.76 -11.00
C LEU A 139 -2.84 -8.79 -11.99
N GLU A 140 -2.97 -10.08 -11.69
CA GLU A 140 -2.85 -11.09 -12.74
C GLU A 140 -4.19 -11.30 -13.46
N LYS A 141 -4.11 -11.33 -14.79
CA LYS A 141 -5.22 -11.55 -15.71
C LYS A 141 -5.64 -13.02 -15.64
N GLY A 142 -6.90 -13.27 -15.28
CA GLY A 142 -7.64 -14.47 -15.68
C GLY A 142 -8.44 -14.19 -16.94
#